data_AF-A0A554L2C7-F1
#
_entry.id   AF-A0A554L2C7-F1
#
_cell.length_a   1.000
_cell.length_b   1.000
_cell.length_c   1.000
_cell.angle_alpha   90.00
_cell.angle_beta   90.00
_cell.angle_gamma   90.00
#
_symmetry.space_group_name_H-M   'P 1'
#
loop_
_entity.id
_entity.type
_entity.pdbx_description
1 polymer ?
#
loop_
_entity_poly.entity_id
_entity_poly.type
_entity_poly.pdbx_seq_one_letter_code
_entity_poly.pdbx_strand_id
1 'polypeptide(L)'
;MGYTVRMLSLFPELLFLAPFSALVIRVAVAVIFAFSAWTRMQSEQTLLKVFGAIDAILAVMFLSGGYTQLAALIGAVCAIAWLSRTSIRPLPVSTVWLALIMCISLLVTGAGPFAFDLPL
;
A
#
# COMPACT_ATOMS: atom_id res chain seq x y z
N MET A 1 25.06 34.67 8.26
CA MET A 1 25.61 33.34 7.89
C MET A 1 24.47 32.52 7.30
N GLY A 2 24.37 32.47 5.97
CA GLY A 2 23.35 31.66 5.29
C GLY A 2 23.92 30.26 5.04
N TYR A 3 23.22 29.22 5.52
CA TYR A 3 23.59 27.84 5.22
C TYR A 3 23.11 27.51 3.80
N THR A 4 24.03 27.42 2.84
CA THR A 4 23.74 26.90 1.51
C THR A 4 23.62 25.37 1.62
N VAL A 5 22.39 24.87 1.77
CA VAL A 5 22.13 23.43 1.67
C VAL A 5 22.43 23.02 0.23
N ARG A 6 23.58 22.40 -0.03
CA ARG A 6 23.85 21.77 -1.34
C ARG A 6 22.91 20.58 -1.47
N MET A 7 21.78 20.79 -2.15
CA MET A 7 20.92 19.70 -2.59
C MET A 7 21.66 18.91 -3.66
N LEU A 8 22.21 17.76 -3.27
CA LEU A 8 22.89 16.81 -4.15
C LEU A 8 21.88 15.94 -4.91
N SER A 9 20.86 16.58 -5.52
CA SER A 9 19.90 15.91 -6.39
C SER A 9 20.32 16.10 -7.84
N LEU A 10 20.26 15.04 -8.63
CA LEU A 10 20.46 15.10 -10.08
C LEU A 10 19.38 15.97 -10.75
N PHE A 11 18.19 16.04 -10.14
CA PHE A 11 17.05 16.82 -10.60
C PHE A 11 16.37 17.53 -9.43
N PRO A 12 16.93 18.66 -8.95
CA PRO A 12 16.36 19.42 -7.83
C PRO A 12 14.95 19.93 -8.15
N GLU A 13 14.66 20.23 -9.42
CA GLU A 13 13.34 20.66 -9.88
C GLU A 13 12.24 19.58 -9.72
N LEU A 14 12.58 18.30 -9.48
CA LEU A 14 11.57 17.25 -9.26
C LEU A 14 11.21 17.06 -7.78
N LEU A 15 11.89 17.72 -6.85
CA LEU A 15 11.64 17.54 -5.40
C LEU A 15 10.24 18.00 -4.98
N PHE A 16 9.59 18.90 -5.73
CA PHE A 16 8.21 19.28 -5.45
C PHE A 16 7.23 18.10 -5.65
N LEU A 17 7.59 17.08 -6.43
CA LEU A 17 6.78 15.86 -6.59
C LEU A 17 6.96 14.87 -5.44
N ALA A 18 7.96 15.04 -4.57
CA ALA A 18 8.26 14.09 -3.51
C ALA A 18 7.03 13.74 -2.63
N PRO A 19 6.14 14.68 -2.26
CA PRO A 19 4.93 14.35 -1.52
C PRO A 19 3.95 13.45 -2.30
N PHE A 20 3.92 13.53 -3.64
CA PHE A 20 3.05 12.70 -4.48
C PHE A 20 3.48 11.23 -4.55
N SER A 21 4.69 10.89 -4.10
CA SER A 21 5.17 9.50 -4.04
C SER A 21 4.22 8.60 -3.24
N ALA A 22 3.77 9.07 -2.07
CA ALA A 22 2.82 8.34 -1.23
C ALA A 22 1.47 8.11 -1.92
N LEU A 23 1.01 9.05 -2.77
CA LEU A 23 -0.20 8.85 -3.58
C LEU A 23 -0.01 7.75 -4.60
N VAL A 24 1.11 7.73 -5.32
CA VAL A 24 1.41 6.69 -6.32
C VAL A 24 1.49 5.32 -5.65
N ILE A 25 2.17 5.23 -4.49
CA ILE A 25 2.28 3.98 -3.73
C ILE A 25 0.90 3.51 -3.25
N ARG A 26 0.04 4.42 -2.75
CA ARG A 26 -1.34 4.08 -2.37
C ARG A 26 -2.15 3.51 -3.52
N VAL A 27 -2.11 4.14 -4.68
CA VAL A 27 -2.85 3.66 -5.86
C VAL A 27 -2.33 2.29 -6.29
N ALA A 28 -1.00 2.12 -6.33
CA ALA A 28 -0.39 0.85 -6.70
C ALA A 28 -0.78 -0.28 -5.74
N VAL A 29 -0.69 -0.05 -4.42
CA VAL A 29 -1.06 -1.06 -3.43
C VAL A 29 -2.57 -1.32 -3.42
N ALA A 30 -3.40 -0.29 -3.61
CA ALA A 30 -4.85 -0.44 -3.74
C ALA A 30 -5.22 -1.36 -4.92
N VAL A 31 -4.57 -1.21 -6.08
CA VAL A 31 -4.79 -2.09 -7.24
C VAL A 31 -4.41 -3.53 -6.93
N ILE A 32 -3.29 -3.76 -6.25
CA ILE A 32 -2.87 -5.11 -5.86
C ILE A 32 -3.89 -5.76 -4.94
N PHE A 33 -4.34 -5.05 -3.90
CA PHE A 33 -5.35 -5.57 -2.97
C PHE A 33 -6.71 -5.74 -3.63
N ALA A 34 -7.12 -4.86 -4.54
CA ALA A 34 -8.35 -5.01 -5.32
C ALA A 34 -8.32 -6.26 -6.21
N PHE A 35 -7.19 -6.51 -6.87
CA PHE A 35 -7.01 -7.71 -7.68
C PHE A 35 -6.99 -8.98 -6.83
N SER A 36 -6.32 -8.94 -5.68
CA SER A 36 -6.37 -10.04 -4.69
C SER A 36 -7.81 -10.32 -4.23
N ALA A 37 -8.57 -9.28 -3.92
CA ALA A 37 -9.97 -9.42 -3.55
C ALA A 37 -10.80 -10.06 -4.66
N TRP A 38 -10.66 -9.57 -5.90
CA TRP A 38 -11.40 -10.07 -7.06
C TRP A 38 -11.12 -11.56 -7.33
N THR A 39 -9.85 -11.96 -7.27
CA THR A 39 -9.45 -13.37 -7.48
C THR A 39 -9.97 -14.29 -6.38
N ARG A 40 -9.91 -13.85 -5.12
CA ARG A 40 -10.41 -14.63 -3.97
C ARG A 40 -11.93 -14.72 -3.90
N MET A 41 -12.64 -13.70 -4.34
CA MET A 41 -14.11 -13.68 -4.29
C MET A 41 -14.75 -14.68 -5.27
N GLN A 42 -14.02 -15.07 -6.31
CA GLN A 42 -14.42 -16.11 -7.25
C GLN A 42 -14.18 -17.54 -6.74
N SER A 43 -13.39 -17.72 -5.67
CA SER A 43 -13.15 -19.04 -5.09
C SER A 43 -14.41 -19.56 -4.38
N GLU A 44 -14.67 -20.87 -4.47
CA GLU A 44 -15.78 -21.52 -3.74
C GLU A 44 -15.52 -21.63 -2.23
N GLN A 45 -14.25 -21.58 -1.81
CA GLN A 45 -13.87 -21.70 -0.40
C GLN A 45 -14.28 -20.45 0.41
N THR A 46 -15.10 -20.64 1.44
CA THR A 46 -15.57 -19.56 2.34
C THR A 46 -14.43 -18.77 2.98
N LEU A 47 -13.36 -19.45 3.42
CA LEU A 47 -12.19 -18.80 4.01
C LEU A 47 -11.53 -17.81 3.04
N LEU A 48 -11.39 -18.20 1.77
CA LEU A 48 -10.81 -17.31 0.76
C LEU A 48 -11.70 -16.11 0.47
N LYS A 49 -13.03 -16.27 0.48
CA LYS A 49 -13.96 -15.14 0.37
C LYS A 49 -13.83 -14.15 1.52
N VAL A 50 -13.64 -14.64 2.75
CA VAL A 50 -13.40 -13.76 3.93
C VAL A 50 -12.11 -12.97 3.75
N PHE A 51 -11.01 -13.61 3.34
CA PHE A 51 -9.77 -12.89 3.02
C PHE A 51 -9.96 -11.92 1.86
N GLY A 52 -10.75 -12.27 0.84
CA GLY A 52 -11.10 -11.39 -0.27
C GLY A 52 -11.87 -10.14 0.17
N ALA A 53 -12.79 -10.27 1.12
CA ALA A 53 -13.51 -9.14 1.70
C ALA A 53 -12.57 -8.21 2.48
N ILE A 54 -11.63 -8.76 3.25
CA ILE A 54 -10.59 -7.98 3.95
C ILE A 54 -9.75 -7.22 2.93
N ASP A 55 -9.30 -7.89 1.87
CA ASP A 55 -8.49 -7.28 0.81
C ASP A 55 -9.25 -6.18 0.08
N ALA A 56 -10.57 -6.35 -0.14
CA ALA A 56 -11.42 -5.33 -0.75
C ALA A 56 -11.52 -4.08 0.12
N ILE A 57 -11.73 -4.25 1.43
CA ILE A 57 -11.78 -3.14 2.39
C ILE A 57 -10.43 -2.40 2.38
N LEU A 58 -9.31 -3.11 2.43
CA LEU A 58 -7.97 -2.51 2.36
C LEU A 58 -7.76 -1.72 1.07
N ALA A 59 -8.20 -2.26 -0.08
CA ALA A 59 -8.11 -1.56 -1.35
C ALA A 59 -8.87 -0.22 -1.33
N VAL A 60 -10.07 -0.20 -0.76
CA VAL A 60 -10.87 1.04 -0.60
C VAL A 60 -10.20 2.00 0.38
N MET A 61 -9.65 1.52 1.50
CA MET A 61 -8.94 2.36 2.47
C MET A 61 -7.70 3.02 1.84
N PHE A 62 -6.90 2.26 1.08
CA PHE A 62 -5.73 2.81 0.38
C PHE A 62 -6.13 3.82 -0.70
N LEU A 63 -7.19 3.53 -1.47
CA LEU A 63 -7.64 4.40 -2.56
C LEU A 63 -8.26 5.71 -2.05
N SER A 64 -9.08 5.63 -0.99
CA SER A 64 -9.67 6.81 -0.34
C SER A 64 -8.65 7.61 0.47
N GLY A 65 -7.53 7.00 0.84
CA GLY A 65 -6.54 7.63 1.69
C GLY A 65 -7.03 7.88 3.12
N GLY A 66 -8.01 7.12 3.61
CA GLY A 66 -8.48 7.17 4.99
C GLY A 66 -7.82 6.07 5.83
N TYR A 67 -7.43 6.37 7.07
CA TYR A 67 -6.78 5.44 7.99
C TYR A 67 -5.58 4.72 7.35
N THR A 68 -4.77 5.47 6.60
CA THR A 68 -3.68 4.95 5.75
C THR A 68 -2.63 4.19 6.54
N GLN A 69 -2.30 4.65 7.75
CA GLN A 69 -1.34 3.96 8.62
C GLN A 69 -1.90 2.62 9.10
N LEU A 70 -3.18 2.56 9.47
CA LEU A 70 -3.85 1.33 9.86
C LEU A 70 -3.97 0.36 8.69
N ALA A 71 -4.38 0.86 7.51
CA ALA A 71 -4.46 0.08 6.28
C ALA A 71 -3.07 -0.47 5.88
N ALA A 72 -2.02 0.33 5.98
CA ALA A 72 -0.64 -0.08 5.73
C ALA A 72 -0.19 -1.19 6.69
N LEU A 73 -0.51 -1.08 7.98
CA LEU A 73 -0.19 -2.09 8.98
C LEU A 73 -0.90 -3.42 8.69
N ILE A 74 -2.23 -3.39 8.50
CA ILE A 74 -3.01 -4.60 8.23
C ILE A 74 -2.58 -5.20 6.87
N GLY A 75 -2.38 -4.37 5.86
CA GLY A 75 -1.90 -4.79 4.54
C GLY A 75 -0.52 -5.45 4.60
N ALA A 76 0.41 -4.95 5.42
CA ALA A 76 1.70 -5.59 5.64
C ALA A 76 1.53 -6.98 6.28
N VAL A 77 0.66 -7.11 7.29
CA VAL A 77 0.35 -8.40 7.92
C VAL A 77 -0.26 -9.39 6.92
N CYS A 78 -1.21 -8.94 6.08
CA CYS A 78 -1.76 -9.76 5.00
C CYS A 78 -0.68 -10.25 4.03
N ALA A 79 0.20 -9.36 3.58
CA ALA A 79 1.30 -9.73 2.68
C ALA A 79 2.27 -10.74 3.32
N ILE A 80 2.60 -10.59 4.61
CA ILE A 80 3.40 -11.58 5.36
C ILE A 80 2.69 -12.93 5.44
N ALA A 81 1.36 -12.93 5.66
CA ALA A 81 0.57 -14.16 5.67
C ALA A 81 0.59 -14.85 4.29
N TRP A 82 0.51 -14.09 3.19
CA TRP A 82 0.61 -14.62 1.82
C TRP A 82 2.00 -15.18 1.52
N LEU A 83 3.07 -14.60 2.07
CA LEU A 83 4.42 -15.15 1.96
C LEU A 83 4.54 -16.46 2.75
N SER A 84 4.01 -16.49 3.97
CA SER A 84 4.13 -17.65 4.87
C SER A 84 3.27 -18.84 4.45
N ARG A 85 2.12 -18.63 3.81
CA ARG A 85 1.17 -19.69 3.47
C ARG A 85 0.79 -19.68 1.99
N THR A 86 1.35 -20.60 1.22
CA THR A 86 1.06 -20.75 -0.22
C THR A 86 -0.42 -21.01 -0.51
N SER A 87 -1.14 -21.72 0.37
CA SER A 87 -2.57 -22.05 0.18
C SER A 87 -3.48 -20.83 0.14
N ILE A 88 -3.08 -19.71 0.76
CA ILE A 88 -3.85 -18.46 0.78
C ILE A 88 -3.19 -17.38 -0.08
N ARG A 89 -2.18 -17.71 -0.89
CA ARG A 89 -1.45 -16.73 -1.69
C ARG A 89 -2.23 -16.40 -2.97
N PRO A 90 -2.58 -15.13 -3.23
CA PRO A 90 -3.42 -14.75 -4.38
C PRO A 90 -2.59 -14.41 -5.62
N LEU A 91 -1.29 -14.12 -5.43
CA LEU A 91 -0.43 -13.43 -6.39
C LEU A 91 0.96 -14.07 -6.44
N PRO A 92 1.74 -13.84 -7.51
CA PRO A 92 3.14 -14.24 -7.57
C PRO A 92 3.96 -13.69 -6.40
N VAL A 93 4.96 -14.44 -5.96
CA VAL A 93 5.80 -14.08 -4.79
C VAL A 93 6.45 -12.70 -4.94
N SER A 94 6.90 -12.35 -6.15
CA SER A 94 7.46 -11.05 -6.47
C SER A 94 6.47 -9.90 -6.20
N THR A 95 5.21 -10.05 -6.63
CA THR A 95 4.14 -9.08 -6.40
C THR A 95 3.81 -8.95 -4.91
N VAL A 96 3.82 -10.06 -4.17
CA VAL A 96 3.60 -10.04 -2.72
C VAL A 96 4.72 -9.29 -1.99
N TRP A 97 5.99 -9.51 -2.37
CA TRP A 97 7.11 -8.75 -1.83
C TRP A 97 7.00 -7.25 -2.12
N LEU A 98 6.63 -6.89 -3.36
CA LEU A 98 6.40 -5.49 -3.73
C LEU A 98 5.28 -4.87 -2.89
N ALA A 99 4.16 -5.58 -2.70
CA ALA A 99 3.06 -5.12 -1.86
C ALA A 99 3.50 -4.89 -0.41
N LEU A 100 4.29 -5.80 0.15
CA LEU A 100 4.83 -5.66 1.51
C LEU A 100 5.72 -4.42 1.64
N ILE A 101 6.66 -4.23 0.71
CA ILE A 101 7.58 -3.08 0.72
C ILE A 101 6.79 -1.77 0.57
N MET A 102 5.77 -1.74 -0.29
CA MET A 102 4.89 -0.57 -0.43
C MET A 102 4.11 -0.27 0.85
N CYS A 103 3.56 -1.29 1.53
CA CYS A 103 2.89 -1.11 2.82
C CYS A 103 3.86 -0.57 3.89
N ILE A 104 5.07 -1.11 3.98
CA ILE A 104 6.11 -0.60 4.92
C ILE A 104 6.47 0.84 4.58
N SER A 105 6.62 1.17 3.29
CA SER A 105 6.91 2.53 2.84
C SER A 105 5.80 3.50 3.25
N LEU A 106 4.52 3.15 3.08
CA LEU A 106 3.38 3.97 3.53
C LEU A 106 3.29 4.09 5.04
N LEU A 107 3.72 3.06 5.79
CA LEU A 107 3.76 3.12 7.26
C LEU A 107 4.74 4.21 7.75
N VAL A 108 5.89 4.35 7.07
CA VAL A 108 6.94 5.31 7.42
C VAL A 108 6.67 6.70 6.84
N THR A 109 6.22 6.77 5.59
CA THR A 109 6.00 8.04 4.87
C THR A 109 4.63 8.66 5.15
N GLY A 110 3.68 7.87 5.66
CA GLY A 110 2.33 8.30 5.98
C GLY A 110 1.41 8.40 4.77
N ALA A 111 0.30 9.11 4.97
CA ALA A 111 -0.81 9.18 4.03
C ALA A 111 -0.49 9.98 2.74
N GLY A 112 0.45 10.93 2.82
CA GLY A 112 0.73 11.89 1.77
C GLY A 112 -0.39 12.92 1.55
N PRO A 113 -0.26 13.80 0.53
CA PRO A 113 -1.29 14.76 0.16
C PRO A 113 -2.56 14.05 -0.33
N PHE A 114 -3.72 14.71 -0.17
CA PHE A 114 -5.05 14.19 -0.54
C PHE A 114 -5.52 12.95 0.26
N ALA A 115 -4.91 12.68 1.41
CA ALA A 115 -5.46 11.71 2.34
C ALA A 115 -6.68 12.29 3.08
N PHE A 116 -7.70 11.45 3.26
CA PHE A 116 -8.83 11.76 4.13
C PHE A 116 -8.51 11.53 5.61
N ASP A 117 -7.34 10.93 5.91
CA ASP A 117 -6.80 10.87 7.27
C ASP A 117 -6.71 12.28 7.88
N LEU A 118 -7.12 12.39 9.15
CA LEU A 118 -7.03 13.61 9.93
C LEU A 118 -5.63 14.21 9.78
N PRO A 119 -5.48 15.52 9.49
CA PRO A 119 -4.19 16.16 9.57
C PRO A 119 -3.71 15.99 11.01
N LEU A 120 -2.58 15.31 11.21
CA LEU A 120 -1.78 15.52 12.41
C LEU A 120 -1.23 16.95 12.35
#